data_AF-A0A383EMR9-F1
#
_entry.id   AF-A0A383EMR9-F1
#
_cell.length_a   1.000
_cell.length_b   1.000
_cell.length_c   1.000
_cell.angle_alpha   90.00
_cell.angle_beta   90.00
_cell.angle_gamma   90.00
#
_symmetry.space_group_name_H-M   'P 1'
#
loop_
_entity.id
_entity.type
_entity.pdbx_description
1 polymer ?
#
loop_
_entity_poly.entity_id
_entity_poly.type
_entity_poly.pdbx_seq_one_letter_code
_entity_poly.pdbx_strand_id
1 'polypeptide(L)'
;VFSFFDKNNIIRNNIFVVSNNLQVFTGTNVYGAELYDEQIYSNNLYWSSDEAQSDPCGLPLGEGDIVGDPGFVDIDNLNFNLNNTSLAIDAGMDLGYKLDFEDNTVPTGSSPDIGAFEYNDN
;
A
#
# COMPACT_ATOMS: atom_id res chain seq x y z
N VAL A 1 -4.94 -12.24 1.49
CA VAL A 1 -5.30 -12.45 0.07
C VAL A 1 -6.58 -11.72 -0.24
N PHE A 2 -6.47 -10.69 -1.07
CA PHE A 2 -7.55 -10.04 -1.76
C PHE A 2 -7.97 -10.89 -2.96
N SER A 3 -9.26 -11.15 -3.03
CA SER A 3 -9.92 -11.95 -4.06
C SER A 3 -11.33 -11.38 -4.22
N PHE A 4 -11.73 -11.05 -5.45
CA PHE A 4 -12.91 -10.23 -5.69
C PHE A 4 -13.94 -10.96 -6.55
N PHE A 5 -15.22 -10.77 -6.20
CA PHE A 5 -16.36 -11.28 -6.95
C PHE A 5 -16.96 -10.23 -7.89
N ASP A 6 -16.67 -8.94 -7.62
CA ASP A 6 -17.15 -7.82 -8.40
C ASP A 6 -16.04 -7.23 -9.28
N LYS A 7 -16.43 -6.82 -10.49
CA LYS A 7 -15.55 -6.09 -11.43
C LYS A 7 -15.35 -4.66 -10.93
N ASN A 8 -14.21 -4.07 -11.30
CA ASN A 8 -13.87 -2.65 -11.06
C ASN A 8 -13.59 -2.26 -9.60
N ASN A 9 -13.10 -3.19 -8.78
CA ASN A 9 -12.47 -2.79 -7.53
C ASN A 9 -11.18 -2.02 -7.84
N ILE A 10 -11.02 -0.85 -7.22
CA ILE A 10 -9.89 0.05 -7.42
C ILE A 10 -9.15 0.20 -6.09
N ILE A 11 -7.85 -0.09 -6.10
CA ILE A 11 -6.99 -0.10 -4.91
C ILE A 11 -5.80 0.81 -5.17
N ARG A 12 -5.73 1.95 -4.48
CA ARG A 12 -4.67 2.95 -4.68
C ARG A 12 -4.22 3.59 -3.38
N ASN A 13 -2.96 4.01 -3.34
CA ASN A 13 -2.35 4.69 -2.20
C ASN A 13 -2.45 3.90 -0.89
N ASN A 14 -2.35 2.56 -0.94
CA ASN A 14 -2.35 1.73 0.26
C ASN A 14 -0.94 1.23 0.58
N ILE A 15 -0.63 1.11 1.88
CA ILE A 15 0.48 0.30 2.36
C ILE A 15 -0.06 -1.06 2.78
N PHE A 16 0.50 -2.13 2.22
CA PHE A 16 0.20 -3.50 2.61
C PHE A 16 1.39 -4.14 3.32
N VAL A 17 1.15 -4.58 4.55
CA VAL A 17 2.12 -5.34 5.33
C VAL A 17 1.69 -6.79 5.37
N VAL A 18 2.58 -7.68 4.93
CA VAL A 18 2.37 -9.13 4.95
C VAL A 18 3.51 -9.85 5.68
N SER A 19 3.27 -11.09 6.05
CA SER A 19 4.23 -12.01 6.66
C SER A 19 3.83 -13.46 6.36
N ASN A 20 4.62 -14.43 6.79
CA ASN A 20 4.35 -15.87 6.68
C ASN A 20 4.15 -16.35 5.23
N ASN A 21 4.95 -15.84 4.29
CA ASN A 21 4.82 -16.11 2.84
C ASN A 21 3.45 -15.73 2.26
N LEU A 22 2.69 -14.86 2.92
CA LEU A 22 1.41 -14.40 2.40
C LEU A 22 1.62 -13.28 1.40
N GLN A 23 0.85 -13.34 0.32
CA GLN A 23 0.75 -12.29 -0.70
C GLN A 23 -0.55 -11.50 -0.53
N VAL A 24 -0.53 -10.24 -0.95
CA VAL A 24 -1.73 -9.39 -0.97
C VAL A 24 -2.72 -9.95 -1.96
N PHE A 25 -2.32 -10.18 -3.19
CA PHE A 25 -3.11 -10.83 -4.23
C PHE A 25 -2.65 -12.27 -4.38
N THR A 26 -3.56 -13.15 -4.80
CA THR A 26 -3.25 -14.58 -4.92
C THR A 26 -2.77 -15.00 -6.31
N GLY A 27 -3.02 -14.19 -7.34
CA GLY A 27 -2.78 -14.56 -8.74
C GLY A 27 -3.53 -15.82 -9.23
N THR A 28 -4.41 -16.39 -8.40
CA THR A 28 -5.16 -17.63 -8.70
C THR A 28 -6.59 -17.54 -8.19
N ASN A 29 -7.48 -18.41 -8.68
CA ASN A 29 -8.84 -18.49 -8.15
C ASN A 29 -8.81 -19.08 -6.73
N VAL A 30 -9.22 -18.28 -5.75
CA VAL A 30 -9.40 -18.69 -4.37
C VAL A 30 -10.80 -18.32 -3.93
N TYR A 31 -11.43 -19.18 -3.12
CA TYR A 31 -12.79 -18.99 -2.61
C TYR A 31 -13.88 -18.81 -3.69
N GLY A 32 -13.62 -19.20 -4.94
CA GLY A 32 -14.55 -19.03 -6.06
C GLY A 32 -14.57 -17.61 -6.64
N ALA A 33 -13.64 -16.74 -6.24
CA ALA A 33 -13.48 -15.41 -6.82
C ALA A 33 -12.85 -15.55 -8.21
N GLU A 34 -13.64 -15.36 -9.26
CA GLU A 34 -13.19 -15.54 -10.65
C GLU A 34 -12.47 -14.32 -11.25
N LEU A 35 -12.50 -13.17 -10.57
CA LEU A 35 -11.95 -11.90 -11.10
C LEU A 35 -10.61 -11.52 -10.47
N TYR A 36 -9.83 -12.49 -10.00
CA TYR A 36 -8.59 -12.25 -9.25
C TYR A 36 -7.50 -11.52 -10.07
N ASP A 37 -7.57 -11.54 -11.40
CA ASP A 37 -6.64 -10.91 -12.35
C ASP A 37 -7.19 -9.64 -13.04
N GLU A 38 -8.46 -9.31 -12.84
CA GLU A 38 -9.10 -8.10 -13.39
C GLU A 38 -9.04 -6.89 -12.42
N GLN A 39 -8.08 -6.89 -11.49
CA GLN A 39 -7.98 -5.85 -10.46
C GLN A 39 -7.33 -4.58 -10.99
N ILE A 40 -7.88 -3.42 -10.60
CA ILE A 40 -7.28 -2.12 -10.92
C ILE A 40 -6.53 -1.64 -9.68
N TYR A 41 -5.21 -1.64 -9.75
CA TYR A 41 -4.36 -1.21 -8.65
C TYR A 41 -3.17 -0.41 -9.15
N SER A 42 -2.78 0.62 -8.40
CA SER A 42 -1.67 1.52 -8.72
C SER A 42 -1.25 2.31 -7.47
N ASN A 43 0.00 2.77 -7.41
CA ASN A 43 0.53 3.58 -6.31
C ASN A 43 0.33 2.95 -4.92
N ASN A 44 0.46 1.62 -4.80
CA ASN A 44 0.48 0.93 -3.50
C ASN A 44 1.90 0.52 -3.14
N LEU A 45 2.18 0.42 -1.84
CA LEU A 45 3.45 -0.06 -1.31
C LEU A 45 3.23 -1.41 -0.62
N TYR A 46 4.00 -2.42 -1.01
CA TYR A 46 3.92 -3.78 -0.48
C TYR A 46 5.18 -4.16 0.28
N TRP A 47 5.02 -4.67 1.50
CA TRP A 47 6.13 -5.03 2.37
C TRP A 47 5.95 -6.41 3.02
N SER A 48 6.92 -7.30 2.82
CA SER A 48 7.06 -8.53 3.62
C SER A 48 7.84 -8.20 4.90
N SER A 49 7.13 -7.93 5.98
CA SER A 49 7.71 -7.49 7.27
C SER A 49 8.68 -8.50 7.91
N ASP A 50 8.53 -9.78 7.58
CA ASP A 50 9.39 -10.87 8.06
C ASP A 50 10.40 -11.35 7.00
N GLU A 51 10.49 -10.66 5.86
CA GLU A 51 11.32 -11.01 4.71
C GLU A 51 11.13 -12.45 4.20
N ALA A 52 10.02 -13.11 4.54
CA ALA A 52 9.79 -14.49 4.18
C ALA A 52 9.71 -14.68 2.65
N GLN A 53 9.36 -13.62 1.91
CA GLN A 53 9.30 -13.63 0.46
C GLN A 53 9.69 -12.29 -0.18
N SER A 54 10.01 -12.33 -1.48
CA SER A 54 10.38 -11.16 -2.28
C SER A 54 9.24 -10.57 -3.12
N ASP A 55 8.09 -11.23 -3.21
CA ASP A 55 6.93 -10.79 -4.00
C ASP A 55 5.67 -10.63 -3.12
N PRO A 56 5.66 -9.67 -2.18
CA PRO A 56 4.52 -9.45 -1.29
C PRO A 56 3.22 -9.06 -2.03
N CYS A 57 3.31 -8.59 -3.28
CA CYS A 57 2.14 -8.29 -4.10
C CYS A 57 1.42 -9.57 -4.54
N GLY A 58 2.13 -10.54 -5.14
CA GLY A 58 1.57 -11.77 -5.71
C GLY A 58 0.92 -11.60 -7.09
N LEU A 59 1.02 -10.41 -7.67
CA LEU A 59 0.75 -10.08 -9.06
C LEU A 59 1.88 -9.18 -9.58
N PRO A 60 2.07 -9.06 -10.91
CA PRO A 60 2.95 -8.03 -11.47
C PRO A 60 2.58 -6.64 -10.91
N LEU A 61 3.58 -5.83 -10.59
CA LEU A 61 3.35 -4.49 -10.04
C LEU A 61 2.59 -3.60 -11.02
N GLY A 62 1.64 -2.83 -10.47
CA GLY A 62 0.92 -1.80 -11.20
C GLY A 62 1.77 -0.55 -11.43
N GLU A 63 1.18 0.45 -12.09
CA GLU A 63 1.82 1.75 -12.24
C GLU A 63 2.03 2.40 -10.86
N GLY A 64 3.24 2.91 -10.59
CA GLY A 64 3.57 3.57 -9.33
C GLY A 64 3.61 2.67 -8.10
N ASP A 65 3.36 1.37 -8.23
CA ASP A 65 3.49 0.41 -7.13
C ASP A 65 4.96 0.23 -6.72
N ILE A 66 5.18 0.02 -5.42
CA ILE A 66 6.51 -0.10 -4.81
C ILE A 66 6.56 -1.38 -3.96
N VAL A 67 7.69 -2.07 -3.97
CA VAL A 67 8.00 -3.13 -3.00
C VAL A 67 9.16 -2.65 -2.14
N GLY A 68 8.96 -2.63 -0.82
CA GLY A 68 9.99 -2.17 0.11
C GLY A 68 9.44 -1.89 1.50
N ASP A 69 10.33 -1.55 2.43
CA ASP A 69 9.96 -1.13 3.77
C ASP A 69 9.24 0.24 3.71
N PRO A 70 8.02 0.37 4.27
CA PRO A 70 7.29 1.63 4.33
C PRO A 70 7.92 2.65 5.27
N GLY A 71 8.91 2.28 6.09
CA GLY A 71 9.58 3.19 6.99
C GLY A 71 8.66 3.71 8.09
N PHE A 72 7.82 2.84 8.67
CA PHE A 72 7.03 3.21 9.85
C PHE A 72 7.94 3.62 11.01
N VAL A 73 7.50 4.59 11.82
CA VAL A 73 8.26 5.02 13.01
C VAL A 73 8.33 3.90 14.04
N ASP A 74 7.21 3.23 14.34
CA ASP A 74 7.18 2.11 15.29
C ASP A 74 5.93 1.23 15.08
N ILE A 75 6.08 0.20 14.23
CA ILE A 75 4.96 -0.69 13.89
C ILE A 75 4.49 -1.53 15.09
N ASP A 76 5.39 -1.91 16.00
CA ASP A 76 5.07 -2.77 17.16
C ASP A 76 4.17 -2.04 18.17
N ASN A 77 4.28 -0.72 18.24
CA ASN A 77 3.43 0.15 19.05
C ASN A 77 2.28 0.80 18.25
N LEU A 78 1.98 0.32 17.04
CA LEU A 78 0.93 0.83 16.15
C LEU A 78 1.13 2.30 15.73
N ASN A 79 2.38 2.77 15.73
CA ASN A 79 2.74 4.07 15.20
C ASN A 79 3.10 3.91 13.71
N PHE A 80 2.08 4.08 12.87
CA PHE A 80 2.18 3.96 11.42
C PHE A 80 2.54 5.28 10.72
N ASN A 81 2.95 6.30 11.48
CA ASN A 81 3.56 7.49 10.89
C ASN A 81 4.82 7.09 10.12
N LEU A 82 5.12 7.82 9.05
CA LEU A 82 6.28 7.59 8.21
C LEU A 82 7.52 8.26 8.82
N ASN A 83 8.69 7.67 8.62
CA ASN A 83 9.98 8.30 8.89
C ASN A 83 10.54 8.94 7.61
N ASN A 84 11.58 9.77 7.77
CA ASN A 84 12.18 10.54 6.68
C ASN A 84 12.87 9.74 5.57
N THR A 85 12.97 8.42 5.70
CA THR A 85 13.52 7.51 4.68
C THR A 85 12.46 6.68 3.97
N SER A 86 11.18 6.89 4.32
CA SER A 86 10.07 6.12 3.77
C SER A 86 9.98 6.27 2.25
N LEU A 87 9.77 5.14 1.57
CA LEU A 87 9.48 5.09 0.13
C LEU A 87 8.06 5.56 -0.20
N ALA A 88 7.19 5.71 0.80
CA ALA A 88 5.82 6.18 0.61
C ALA A 88 5.72 7.70 0.42
N ILE A 89 6.75 8.45 0.82
CA ILE A 89 6.77 9.91 0.76
C ILE A 89 6.70 10.38 -0.70
N ASP A 90 5.76 11.27 -1.00
CA ASP A 90 5.51 11.86 -2.33
C ASP A 90 5.26 10.83 -3.45
N ALA A 91 4.90 9.58 -3.12
CA ALA A 91 4.78 8.48 -4.09
C ALA A 91 3.32 8.15 -4.48
N GLY A 92 2.35 8.76 -3.81
CA GLY A 92 0.93 8.56 -4.01
C GLY A 92 0.35 9.33 -5.20
N MET A 93 -0.84 8.91 -5.62
CA MET A 93 -1.66 9.60 -6.62
C MET A 93 -2.55 10.66 -5.94
N ASP A 94 -2.74 11.83 -6.55
CA ASP A 94 -3.78 12.77 -6.10
C ASP A 94 -5.18 12.22 -6.39
N LEU A 95 -5.85 11.77 -5.33
CA LEU A 95 -7.21 11.24 -5.35
C LEU A 95 -8.23 12.27 -4.82
N GLY A 96 -7.82 13.50 -4.55
CA GLY A 96 -8.68 14.60 -4.10
C GLY A 96 -8.91 14.67 -2.59
N TYR A 97 -8.25 13.83 -1.79
CA TYR A 97 -8.26 13.94 -0.33
C TYR A 97 -7.68 15.29 0.11
N LYS A 98 -8.08 15.72 1.32
CA LYS A 98 -7.68 17.01 1.89
C LYS A 98 -7.00 16.87 3.22
N LEU A 99 -7.34 15.82 3.95
CA LEU A 99 -6.81 15.51 5.27
C LEU A 99 -6.46 14.03 5.32
N ASP A 100 -5.36 13.70 5.99
CA ASP A 100 -4.96 12.33 6.31
C ASP A 100 -5.68 11.82 7.58
N PHE A 101 -5.23 10.70 8.14
CA PHE A 101 -5.81 10.12 9.35
C PHE A 101 -5.64 10.99 10.62
N GLU A 102 -4.64 11.86 10.68
CA GLU A 102 -4.34 12.73 11.83
C GLU A 102 -4.72 14.21 11.57
N ASP A 103 -5.56 14.46 10.56
CA ASP A 103 -5.97 15.80 10.12
C ASP A 103 -4.82 16.68 9.57
N ASN A 104 -3.71 16.09 9.11
CA ASN A 104 -2.69 16.80 8.35
C ASN A 104 -3.17 17.05 6.91
N THR A 105 -2.74 18.17 6.30
CA THR A 105 -3.13 18.51 4.92
C THR A 105 -2.55 17.52 3.91
N VAL A 106 -3.36 17.06 2.97
CA VAL A 106 -2.93 16.21 1.85
C VAL A 106 -2.88 17.00 0.54
N PRO A 107 -1.74 17.04 -0.19
CA PRO A 107 -0.41 16.57 0.25
C PRO A 107 0.30 17.58 1.18
N THR A 108 1.20 17.10 2.05
CA THR A 108 2.17 17.95 2.76
C THR A 108 3.38 18.29 1.88
N GLY A 109 3.75 17.36 0.98
CA GLY A 109 4.86 17.47 0.04
C GLY A 109 4.46 17.84 -1.39
N SER A 110 5.20 17.28 -2.35
CA SER A 110 4.98 17.46 -3.79
C SER A 110 3.84 16.60 -4.33
N SER A 111 3.49 15.51 -3.66
CA SER A 111 2.38 14.59 -3.99
C SER A 111 1.89 13.90 -2.72
N PRO A 112 0.69 13.29 -2.70
CA PRO A 112 0.24 12.58 -1.51
C PRO A 112 1.19 11.43 -1.16
N ASP A 113 1.28 11.10 0.12
CA ASP A 113 1.99 9.92 0.55
C ASP A 113 1.16 8.66 0.31
N ILE A 114 1.82 7.53 0.08
CA ILE A 114 1.13 6.24 0.04
C ILE A 114 0.79 5.84 1.48
N GLY A 115 -0.49 5.54 1.75
CA GLY A 115 -0.96 5.10 3.05
C GLY A 115 -1.92 6.10 3.70
N ALA A 116 -2.04 6.01 5.02
CA ALA A 116 -3.04 6.76 5.78
C ALA A 116 -2.50 8.04 6.45
N PHE A 117 -1.19 8.24 6.45
CA PHE A 117 -0.50 9.33 7.15
C PHE A 117 0.41 10.05 6.16
N GLU A 118 0.36 11.37 6.15
CA GLU A 118 1.36 12.20 5.48
C GLU A 118 2.57 12.38 6.40
N TYR A 119 3.75 12.32 5.81
CA TYR A 119 5.00 12.62 6.48
C TYR A 119 5.08 14.11 6.80
N ASN A 120 5.53 14.41 8.02
CA ASN A 120 5.77 15.77 8.48
C ASN A 120 7.16 15.87 9.11
N ASP A 121 8.01 16.76 8.57
CA ASP A 121 9.38 17.08 9.03
C ASP A 121 9.37 17.91 10.35
N ASN A 122 8.61 17.49 11.36
CA ASN A 122 8.54 18.21 12.65
C ASN A 122 9.71 17.89 13.59
#